data_AF-A0A0U1KW46-F1
#
_entry.id   AF-A0A0U1KW46-F1
#
_cell.length_a   1.000
_cell.length_b   1.000
_cell.length_c   1.000
_cell.angle_alpha   90.00
_cell.angle_beta   90.00
_cell.angle_gamma   90.00
#
_symmetry.space_group_name_H-M   'P 1'
#
loop_
_entity.id
_entity.type
_entity.pdbx_description
1 polymer ?
#
loop_
_entity_poly.entity_id
_entity_poly.type
_entity_poly.pdbx_seq_one_letter_code
_entity_poly.pdbx_strand_id
1 'polypeptide(L)'
;MAYDAEQILSHFPADISVDIKRYADDSVLEDSRYLFTRRKGKRQFAYCTHCHVESSTKGLRHNESTTCPSCGSRCQVKSSGMGRSKMIDEAYFVYYEKSTLRPDVVMARGFYIVRDYRDSFYNVRTQFLVKGYYLFEMGGSCMLLQNGFYSWRDSCMHAYGWLTECKSVFSLFSRHSSNGWGYNTEKMELDYCYESIAVAVKNTPFQYSTWQDYSGDDDDMVRFFDLYSKYPCIEYLSKLGMGDLVTAKLTGHYTYGAINWRGKTLQKVLRVSLTKQEVQRLSLCVYRLRPCF
;
A
#
# COMPACT_ATOMS: atom_id res chain seq x y z
N MET A 1 10.81 -17.28 -15.24
CA MET A 1 10.81 -16.97 -16.68
C MET A 1 11.03 -15.48 -16.80
N ALA A 2 11.75 -15.00 -17.82
CA ALA A 2 11.93 -13.56 -18.00
C ALA A 2 10.77 -13.05 -18.86
N TYR A 3 9.82 -12.35 -18.23
CA TYR A 3 8.85 -11.56 -18.97
C TYR A 3 9.54 -10.30 -19.47
N ASP A 4 9.25 -9.87 -20.69
CA ASP A 4 9.56 -8.48 -21.08
C ASP A 4 8.56 -7.49 -20.46
N ALA A 5 8.83 -6.19 -20.61
CA ALA A 5 7.99 -5.16 -20.02
C ALA A 5 6.55 -5.16 -20.56
N GLU A 6 6.35 -5.44 -21.84
CA GLU A 6 5.01 -5.47 -22.44
C GLU A 6 4.20 -6.65 -21.91
N GLN A 7 4.84 -7.82 -21.78
CA GLN A 7 4.22 -8.99 -21.19
C GLN A 7 3.81 -8.73 -19.74
N ILE A 8 4.66 -8.09 -18.93
CA ILE A 8 4.29 -7.72 -17.55
C ILE A 8 3.09 -6.79 -17.54
N LEU A 9 3.10 -5.72 -18.35
CA LEU A 9 2.01 -4.75 -18.41
C LEU A 9 0.69 -5.35 -18.87
N SER A 10 0.73 -6.35 -19.76
CA SER A 10 -0.47 -7.01 -20.26
C SER A 10 -1.30 -7.69 -19.16
N HIS A 11 -0.69 -8.02 -18.01
CA HIS A 11 -1.42 -8.55 -16.86
C HIS A 11 -2.29 -7.51 -16.16
N PHE A 12 -1.96 -6.21 -16.26
CA PHE A 12 -2.61 -5.12 -15.54
C PHE A 12 -3.76 -4.50 -16.35
N PRO A 13 -4.85 -4.05 -15.70
CA PRO A 13 -5.82 -3.19 -16.33
C PRO A 13 -5.17 -1.88 -16.80
N ALA A 14 -5.51 -1.42 -18.00
CA ALA A 14 -5.01 -0.15 -18.54
C ALA A 14 -5.44 1.05 -17.68
N ASP A 15 -6.66 1.00 -17.14
CA ASP A 15 -7.22 2.08 -16.33
C ASP A 15 -7.07 1.84 -14.82
N ILE A 16 -7.17 2.94 -14.07
CA ILE A 16 -7.31 2.91 -12.61
C ILE A 16 -8.79 2.70 -12.28
N SER A 17 -9.09 1.59 -11.60
CA SER A 17 -10.45 1.20 -11.24
C SER A 17 -11.11 2.19 -10.28
N VAL A 18 -12.44 2.15 -10.22
CA VAL A 18 -13.22 2.95 -9.26
C VAL A 18 -12.86 2.59 -7.81
N ASP A 19 -12.57 1.32 -7.53
CA ASP A 19 -12.20 0.85 -6.20
C ASP A 19 -10.87 1.45 -5.73
N ILE A 20 -9.88 1.56 -6.62
CA ILE A 20 -8.59 2.19 -6.30
C ILE A 20 -8.78 3.69 -6.05
N LYS A 21 -9.56 4.37 -6.90
CA LYS A 21 -9.86 5.81 -6.72
C LYS A 21 -10.59 6.07 -5.40
N ARG A 22 -11.53 5.20 -5.06
CA ARG A 22 -12.28 5.25 -3.80
C ARG A 22 -11.37 5.02 -2.60
N TYR A 23 -10.53 3.98 -2.62
CA TYR A 23 -9.57 3.73 -1.54
C TYR A 23 -8.61 4.92 -1.34
N ALA A 24 -8.14 5.52 -2.43
CA ALA A 24 -7.30 6.72 -2.36
C ALA A 24 -8.01 7.92 -1.70
N ASP A 25 -9.31 8.12 -1.96
CA ASP A 25 -10.08 9.23 -1.37
C ASP A 25 -10.56 8.95 0.06
N ASP A 26 -10.99 7.72 0.32
CA ASP A 26 -11.68 7.34 1.55
C ASP A 26 -10.77 6.89 2.67
N SER A 27 -9.60 6.35 2.33
CA SER A 27 -8.63 5.83 3.29
C SER A 27 -7.35 6.66 3.25
N VAL A 28 -6.65 6.67 2.11
CA VAL A 28 -5.29 7.23 2.01
C VAL A 28 -5.28 8.75 2.20
N LEU A 29 -6.25 9.46 1.63
CA LEU A 29 -6.36 10.92 1.70
C LEU A 29 -7.48 11.39 2.64
N GLU A 30 -7.82 10.60 3.66
CA GLU A 30 -8.83 10.99 4.65
C GLU A 30 -8.48 12.32 5.34
N ASP A 31 -7.21 12.51 5.72
CA ASP A 31 -6.75 13.75 6.36
C ASP A 31 -6.59 14.93 5.38
N SER A 32 -6.69 14.68 4.06
CA SER A 32 -6.76 15.69 2.99
C SER A 32 -8.19 16.22 2.79
N ARG A 33 -9.09 16.04 3.76
CA ARG A 33 -10.45 16.58 3.73
C ARG A 33 -10.49 17.92 4.47
N TYR A 34 -10.91 18.98 3.77
CA TYR A 34 -10.89 20.34 4.28
C TYR A 34 -12.26 21.00 4.29
N LEU A 35 -12.45 21.91 5.25
CA LEU A 35 -13.51 22.90 5.26
C LEU A 35 -12.91 24.29 5.06
N PHE A 36 -13.05 24.83 3.85
CA PHE A 36 -12.59 26.18 3.53
C PHE A 36 -13.63 27.21 3.95
N THR A 37 -13.29 28.01 4.96
CA THR A 37 -14.20 28.99 5.56
C THR A 37 -14.03 30.37 4.95
N ARG A 38 -15.14 31.05 4.72
CA ARG A 38 -15.21 32.47 4.33
C ARG A 38 -16.31 33.19 5.08
N ARG A 39 -16.20 34.51 5.21
CA ARG A 39 -17.24 35.35 5.83
C ARG A 39 -17.91 36.23 4.80
N LYS A 40 -19.24 36.39 4.92
CA LYS A 40 -20.03 37.37 4.20
C LYS A 40 -20.91 38.10 5.22
N GLY A 41 -20.52 39.33 5.57
CA GLY A 41 -21.11 40.07 6.70
C GLY A 41 -20.88 39.34 8.03
N LYS A 42 -21.96 39.18 8.82
CA LYS A 42 -21.92 38.49 10.13
C LYS A 42 -22.00 36.95 10.03
N ARG A 43 -22.17 36.39 8.83
CA ARG A 43 -22.31 34.94 8.62
C ARG A 43 -21.00 34.33 8.11
N GLN A 44 -20.69 33.13 8.60
CA GLN A 44 -19.61 32.29 8.07
C GLN A 44 -20.20 31.15 7.24
N PHE A 45 -19.50 30.84 6.14
CA PHE A 45 -19.78 29.72 5.26
C PHE A 45 -18.54 28.84 5.19
N ALA A 46 -18.72 27.54 5.00
CA ALA A 46 -17.64 26.59 4.77
C ALA A 46 -17.96 25.72 3.56
N TYR A 47 -17.00 25.63 2.65
CA TYR A 47 -17.01 24.69 1.53
C TYR A 47 -16.24 23.43 1.91
N CYS A 48 -16.86 22.27 1.74
CA CYS A 48 -16.24 20.98 1.99
C CYS A 48 -15.55 20.42 0.74
N THR A 49 -14.28 20.01 0.85
CA THR A 49 -13.57 19.40 -0.28
C THR A 49 -13.98 17.96 -0.57
N HIS A 50 -14.67 17.30 0.36
CA HIS A 50 -15.14 15.91 0.18
C HIS A 50 -16.51 15.85 -0.50
N CYS A 51 -17.54 16.55 0.03
CA CYS A 51 -18.89 16.51 -0.56
C CYS A 51 -19.17 17.66 -1.54
N HIS A 52 -18.25 18.61 -1.68
CA HIS A 52 -18.38 19.78 -2.57
C HIS A 52 -19.57 20.70 -2.27
N VAL A 53 -20.14 20.61 -1.06
CA VAL A 53 -21.24 21.46 -0.61
C VAL A 53 -20.71 22.63 0.21
N GLU A 54 -21.22 23.83 -0.07
CA GLU A 54 -21.06 24.99 0.79
C GLU A 54 -22.25 25.12 1.75
N SER A 55 -21.98 25.29 3.04
CA SER A 55 -23.02 25.43 4.07
C SER A 55 -22.67 26.54 5.06
N SER A 56 -23.68 27.10 5.74
CA SER A 56 -23.45 28.09 6.80
C SER A 56 -22.97 27.41 8.08
N THR A 57 -22.01 28.02 8.77
CA THR A 57 -21.36 27.44 9.95
C THR A 57 -21.41 28.37 11.17
N LYS A 58 -21.29 27.80 12.36
CA LYS A 58 -21.30 28.52 13.65
C LYS A 58 -19.89 28.94 14.08
N GLY A 59 -19.17 29.67 13.23
CA GLY A 59 -17.90 30.29 13.62
C GLY A 59 -16.75 29.31 13.86
N LEU A 60 -16.46 28.48 12.85
CA LEU A 60 -15.31 27.60 12.81
C LEU A 60 -13.99 28.38 12.83
N ARG A 61 -13.01 27.84 13.57
CA ARG A 61 -11.66 28.39 13.76
C ARG A 61 -10.67 27.76 12.79
N HIS A 62 -9.69 28.55 12.35
CA HIS A 62 -8.61 28.05 11.50
C HIS A 62 -7.82 26.94 12.19
N ASN A 63 -7.48 25.88 11.44
CA ASN A 63 -6.73 24.68 11.87
C ASN A 63 -7.42 23.81 12.92
N GLU A 64 -8.70 24.05 13.25
CA GLU A 64 -9.45 23.08 14.06
C GLU A 64 -9.86 21.86 13.24
N SER A 65 -9.99 20.71 13.88
CA SER A 65 -10.62 19.53 13.30
C SER A 65 -12.10 19.52 13.66
N THR A 66 -12.96 19.29 12.69
CA THR A 66 -14.41 19.24 12.90
C THR A 66 -15.08 18.30 11.89
N THR A 67 -16.37 18.10 12.02
CA THR A 67 -17.16 17.28 11.12
C THR A 67 -17.92 18.16 10.13
N CYS A 68 -17.89 17.81 8.84
CA CYS A 68 -18.71 18.47 7.84
C CYS A 68 -20.20 18.28 8.18
N PRO A 69 -20.99 19.37 8.32
CA PRO A 69 -22.41 19.27 8.65
C PRO A 69 -23.25 18.66 7.51
N SER A 70 -22.76 18.68 6.27
CA SER A 70 -23.50 18.16 5.11
C SER A 70 -23.31 16.67 4.87
N CYS A 71 -22.08 16.15 5.04
CA CYS A 71 -21.76 14.75 4.73
C CYS A 71 -21.22 13.92 5.91
N GLY A 72 -20.96 14.53 7.07
CA GLY A 72 -20.47 13.83 8.24
C GLY A 72 -18.98 13.46 8.22
N SER A 73 -18.22 13.83 7.19
CA SER A 73 -16.79 13.55 7.13
C SER A 73 -15.99 14.40 8.13
N ARG A 74 -14.96 13.80 8.73
CA ARG A 74 -13.94 14.54 9.47
C ARG A 74 -13.16 15.43 8.50
N CYS A 75 -12.95 16.69 8.88
CA CYS A 75 -12.26 17.68 8.06
C CYS A 75 -11.39 18.61 8.90
N GLN A 76 -10.30 19.10 8.32
CA GLN A 76 -9.52 20.21 8.87
C GLN A 76 -10.04 21.55 8.35
N VAL A 77 -10.23 22.52 9.24
CA VAL A 77 -10.72 23.85 8.87
C VAL A 77 -9.58 24.72 8.36
N LYS A 78 -9.75 25.32 7.17
CA LYS A 78 -8.81 26.28 6.58
C LYS A 78 -9.54 27.58 6.26
N SER A 79 -8.89 28.72 6.47
CA SER A 79 -9.47 30.02 6.14
C SER A 79 -9.19 30.30 4.67
N SER A 80 -10.20 30.60 3.85
CA SER A 80 -10.03 30.78 2.40
C SER A 80 -9.14 31.98 2.05
N GLY A 81 -9.04 32.98 2.94
CA GLY A 81 -8.20 34.17 2.76
C GLY A 81 -6.78 34.04 3.33
N MET A 82 -6.42 32.90 3.91
CA MET A 82 -5.05 32.63 4.37
C MET A 82 -4.24 31.96 3.26
N GLY A 83 -2.91 32.08 3.32
CA GLY A 83 -2.01 31.53 2.32
C GLY A 83 -2.16 30.02 2.16
N ARG A 84 -2.29 29.57 0.89
CA ARG A 84 -2.41 28.16 0.51
C ARG A 84 -1.20 27.63 -0.25
N SER A 85 -0.12 28.41 -0.39
CA SER A 85 1.03 28.10 -1.24
C SER A 85 1.75 26.79 -0.92
N LYS A 86 1.51 26.20 0.26
CA LYS A 86 2.05 24.91 0.71
C LYS A 86 0.98 23.83 0.89
N MET A 87 -0.27 24.06 0.49
CA MET A 87 -1.34 23.07 0.59
C MET A 87 -1.31 22.12 -0.61
N ILE A 88 -0.30 21.25 -0.61
CA ILE A 88 -0.17 20.13 -1.52
C ILE A 88 -0.13 18.90 -0.62
N ASP A 89 -1.12 18.02 -0.77
CA ASP A 89 -1.18 16.79 -0.02
C ASP A 89 -0.73 15.66 -0.93
N GLU A 90 0.25 14.90 -0.46
CA GLU A 90 0.91 13.85 -1.21
C GLU A 90 0.78 12.54 -0.44
N ALA A 91 0.58 11.44 -1.16
CA ALA A 91 0.56 10.11 -0.58
C ALA A 91 1.15 9.08 -1.52
N TYR A 92 1.60 7.97 -0.96
CA TYR A 92 1.95 6.76 -1.69
C TYR A 92 1.21 5.57 -1.10
N PHE A 93 0.58 4.76 -1.96
CA PHE A 93 -0.03 3.52 -1.48
C PHE A 93 0.15 2.34 -2.43
N VAL A 94 0.06 1.12 -1.89
CA VAL A 94 0.07 -0.11 -2.68
C VAL A 94 -1.32 -0.73 -2.72
N TYR A 95 -1.77 -1.12 -3.91
CA TYR A 95 -3.04 -1.82 -4.11
C TYR A 95 -2.81 -3.14 -4.82
N TYR A 96 -3.44 -4.21 -4.33
CA TYR A 96 -3.27 -5.56 -4.83
C TYR A 96 -4.46 -5.98 -5.69
N GLU A 97 -4.17 -6.64 -6.81
CA GLU A 97 -5.17 -7.02 -7.80
C GLU A 97 -4.89 -8.43 -8.31
N LYS A 98 -5.91 -9.05 -8.90
CA LYS A 98 -5.71 -10.27 -9.69
C LYS A 98 -5.27 -9.90 -11.08
N SER A 99 -4.42 -10.72 -11.67
CA SER A 99 -4.12 -10.56 -13.08
C SER A 99 -5.36 -10.74 -13.96
N THR A 100 -5.45 -9.89 -14.99
CA THR A 100 -6.48 -9.97 -16.03
C THR A 100 -6.28 -11.14 -17.00
N LEU A 101 -5.07 -11.70 -17.08
CA LEU A 101 -4.70 -12.78 -18.01
C LEU A 101 -4.59 -14.14 -17.34
N ARG A 102 -4.08 -14.18 -16.10
CA ARG A 102 -3.77 -15.43 -15.38
C ARG A 102 -4.38 -15.45 -13.98
N PRO A 103 -5.36 -16.32 -13.70
CA PRO A 103 -6.08 -16.30 -12.42
C PRO A 103 -5.24 -16.75 -11.23
N ASP A 104 -4.09 -17.39 -11.43
CA ASP A 104 -3.14 -17.84 -10.41
C ASP A 104 -2.11 -16.78 -10.00
N VAL A 105 -2.09 -15.64 -10.68
CA VAL A 105 -1.13 -14.55 -10.48
C VAL A 105 -1.73 -13.43 -9.65
N VAL A 106 -0.96 -13.00 -8.64
CA VAL A 106 -1.25 -11.79 -7.85
C VAL A 106 -0.42 -10.65 -8.41
N MET A 107 -1.02 -9.49 -8.52
CA MET A 107 -0.35 -8.26 -8.92
C MET A 107 -0.46 -7.21 -7.83
N ALA A 108 0.40 -6.20 -7.89
CA ALA A 108 0.20 -4.96 -7.16
C ALA A 108 0.63 -3.75 -7.97
N ARG A 109 0.01 -2.61 -7.71
CA ARG A 109 0.42 -1.30 -8.23
C ARG A 109 0.74 -0.37 -7.07
N GLY A 110 1.91 0.27 -7.15
CA GLY A 110 2.33 1.34 -6.24
C GLY A 110 1.98 2.69 -6.83
N PHE A 111 1.11 3.45 -6.17
CA PHE A 111 0.59 4.73 -6.63
C PHE A 111 1.19 5.88 -5.84
N TYR A 112 1.77 6.86 -6.54
CA TYR A 112 2.03 8.19 -5.99
C TYR A 112 0.88 9.11 -6.40
N ILE A 113 0.24 9.75 -5.42
CA ILE A 113 -0.94 10.58 -5.62
C ILE A 113 -0.78 11.95 -5.01
N VAL A 114 -1.43 12.94 -5.63
CA VAL A 114 -1.36 14.33 -5.18
C VAL A 114 -2.73 15.01 -5.26
N ARG A 115 -3.04 15.83 -4.26
CA ARG A 115 -4.08 16.87 -4.29
C ARG A 115 -3.45 18.24 -4.08
N ASP A 116 -3.71 19.15 -5.01
CA ASP A 116 -3.19 20.51 -4.94
C ASP A 116 -4.31 21.52 -4.71
N TYR A 117 -4.22 22.24 -3.59
CA TYR A 117 -5.18 23.24 -3.15
C TYR A 117 -4.64 24.67 -3.26
N ARG A 118 -3.48 24.89 -3.90
CA ARG A 118 -2.81 26.20 -3.95
C ARG A 118 -3.60 27.21 -4.76
N ASP A 119 -3.99 26.83 -5.97
CA ASP A 119 -4.70 27.73 -6.90
C ASP A 119 -6.20 27.78 -6.57
N SER A 120 -6.86 26.62 -6.60
CA SER A 120 -8.28 26.46 -6.27
C SER A 120 -8.47 25.35 -5.24
N PHE A 121 -9.43 25.52 -4.35
CA PHE A 121 -9.94 24.43 -3.51
C PHE A 121 -11.31 23.91 -3.98
N TYR A 122 -11.89 24.53 -5.01
CA TYR A 122 -13.07 24.01 -5.71
C TYR A 122 -12.63 22.98 -6.74
N ASN A 123 -13.34 21.85 -6.81
CA ASN A 123 -13.15 20.78 -7.81
C ASN A 123 -11.71 20.23 -7.88
N VAL A 124 -10.98 20.21 -6.77
CA VAL A 124 -9.66 19.56 -6.71
C VAL A 124 -9.83 18.07 -6.98
N ARG A 125 -9.03 17.54 -7.90
CA ARG A 125 -9.02 16.12 -8.26
C ARG A 125 -7.71 15.49 -7.80
N THR A 126 -7.80 14.24 -7.36
CA THR A 126 -6.61 13.43 -7.09
C THR A 126 -5.92 13.08 -8.40
N GLN A 127 -4.64 13.43 -8.52
CA GLN A 127 -3.79 13.03 -9.64
C GLN A 127 -3.06 11.75 -9.28
N PHE A 128 -2.92 10.83 -10.23
CA PHE A 128 -2.34 9.50 -10.00
C PHE A 128 -1.14 9.28 -10.90
N LEU A 129 -0.10 8.67 -10.34
CA LEU A 129 1.02 8.09 -11.06
C LEU A 129 1.30 6.70 -10.52
N VAL A 130 1.23 5.67 -11.36
CA VAL A 130 1.73 4.35 -11.01
C VAL A 130 3.26 4.40 -11.07
N LYS A 131 3.94 4.19 -9.95
CA LYS A 131 5.40 4.17 -9.82
C LYS A 131 5.96 2.76 -9.95
N GLY A 132 5.24 1.77 -9.43
CA GLY A 132 5.67 0.37 -9.41
C GLY A 132 4.57 -0.56 -9.91
N TYR A 133 4.92 -1.46 -10.81
CA TYR A 133 4.09 -2.59 -11.23
C TYR A 133 4.76 -3.86 -10.70
N TYR A 134 4.04 -4.63 -9.90
CA TYR A 134 4.55 -5.85 -9.27
C TYR A 134 3.73 -7.04 -9.73
N LEU A 135 4.39 -8.10 -10.17
CA LEU A 135 3.75 -9.35 -10.56
C LEU A 135 4.37 -10.49 -9.76
N PHE A 136 3.53 -11.22 -9.04
CA PHE A 136 3.91 -12.33 -8.17
C PHE A 136 3.35 -13.64 -8.72
N GLU A 137 4.24 -14.58 -9.03
CA GLU A 137 3.87 -15.92 -9.45
C GLU A 137 4.68 -16.97 -8.68
N MET A 138 4.16 -18.21 -8.60
CA MET A 138 4.92 -19.27 -7.94
C MET A 138 6.19 -19.57 -8.73
N GLY A 139 7.34 -19.48 -8.06
CA GLY A 139 8.66 -19.66 -8.67
C GLY A 139 9.38 -18.34 -9.00
N GLY A 140 8.74 -17.18 -8.90
CA GLY A 140 9.40 -15.90 -9.11
C GLY A 140 8.47 -14.69 -9.16
N SER A 141 9.05 -13.51 -9.10
CA SER A 141 8.30 -12.25 -9.21
C SER A 141 9.08 -11.29 -10.08
N CYS A 142 8.39 -10.37 -10.73
CA CYS A 142 9.00 -9.30 -11.53
C CYS A 142 8.39 -7.94 -11.17
N MET A 143 9.14 -6.89 -11.51
CA MET A 143 8.78 -5.52 -11.20
C MET A 143 9.18 -4.58 -12.33
N LEU A 144 8.27 -3.69 -12.72
CA LEU A 144 8.56 -2.53 -13.56
C LEU A 144 8.48 -1.24 -12.74
N LEU A 145 9.35 -0.29 -13.08
CA LEU A 145 9.34 1.05 -12.54
C LEU A 145 8.98 2.09 -13.59
N GLN A 146 8.12 3.02 -13.20
CA GLN A 146 7.85 4.24 -13.93
C GLN A 146 8.40 5.43 -13.13
N ASN A 147 9.28 6.21 -13.76
CA ASN A 147 9.71 7.47 -13.18
C ASN A 147 8.67 8.56 -13.43
N GLY A 148 8.61 9.51 -12.51
CA GLY A 148 7.70 10.63 -12.57
C GLY A 148 7.65 11.41 -11.28
N PHE A 149 7.09 12.62 -11.35
CA PHE A 149 7.06 13.59 -10.27
C PHE A 149 5.84 14.51 -10.41
N TYR A 150 5.46 15.14 -9.31
CA TYR A 150 4.49 16.22 -9.32
C TYR A 150 5.20 17.55 -9.53
N SER A 151 4.77 18.33 -10.52
CA SER A 151 5.35 19.63 -10.83
C SER A 151 4.50 20.74 -10.21
N TRP A 152 5.13 21.49 -9.30
CA TRP A 152 4.48 22.64 -8.66
C TRP A 152 4.28 23.83 -9.59
N ARG A 153 4.93 23.85 -10.77
CA ARG A 153 4.89 24.97 -11.72
C ARG A 153 3.63 24.98 -12.58
N ASP A 154 3.17 23.80 -12.99
CA ASP A 154 2.01 23.58 -13.83
C ASP A 154 0.91 22.77 -13.12
N SER A 155 1.10 22.51 -11.83
CA SER A 155 0.17 21.78 -10.97
C SER A 155 -0.24 20.43 -11.55
N CYS A 156 0.72 19.72 -12.17
CA CYS A 156 0.47 18.51 -12.94
C CYS A 156 1.42 17.37 -12.56
N MET A 157 0.91 16.15 -12.59
CA MET A 157 1.66 14.90 -12.46
C MET A 157 2.30 14.51 -13.80
N HIS A 158 3.61 14.31 -13.80
CA HIS A 158 4.38 13.95 -14.99
C HIS A 158 5.01 12.57 -14.83
N ALA A 159 4.69 11.66 -15.73
CA ALA A 159 5.49 10.46 -15.97
C ALA A 159 6.58 10.78 -17.01
N TYR A 160 7.80 10.28 -16.81
CA TYR A 160 8.87 10.44 -17.78
C TYR A 160 9.74 9.19 -17.86
N GLY A 161 10.41 9.06 -19.01
CA GLY A 161 11.23 7.90 -19.31
C GLY A 161 10.41 6.63 -19.57
N TRP A 162 11.11 5.60 -20.02
CA TRP A 162 10.53 4.30 -20.30
C TRP A 162 10.32 3.50 -19.02
N LEU A 163 9.32 2.60 -19.04
CA LEU A 163 9.16 1.58 -18.00
C LEU A 163 10.42 0.73 -17.94
N THR A 164 10.99 0.65 -16.75
CA THR A 164 12.27 -0.03 -16.53
C THR A 164 12.04 -1.33 -15.76
N GLU A 165 12.46 -2.44 -16.34
CA GLU A 165 12.49 -3.72 -15.64
C GLU A 165 13.57 -3.72 -14.56
N CYS A 166 13.19 -4.11 -13.34
CA CYS A 166 14.11 -4.19 -12.21
C CYS A 166 14.73 -5.58 -12.10
N LYS A 167 16.03 -5.63 -11.80
CA LYS A 167 16.75 -6.90 -11.53
C LYS A 167 16.21 -7.69 -10.33
N SER A 168 15.49 -7.02 -9.44
CA SER A 168 14.89 -7.58 -8.24
C SER A 168 13.63 -6.80 -7.89
N VAL A 169 12.66 -7.48 -7.28
CA VAL A 169 11.48 -6.84 -6.69
C VAL A 169 11.85 -6.19 -5.36
N PHE A 170 11.40 -4.97 -5.14
CA PHE A 170 11.55 -4.26 -3.87
C PHE A 170 10.37 -3.31 -3.65
N SER A 171 10.02 -3.07 -2.39
CA SER A 171 8.98 -2.11 -2.04
C SER A 171 9.44 -0.67 -2.32
N LEU A 172 8.55 0.14 -2.89
CA LEU A 172 8.73 1.60 -2.94
C LEU A 172 8.19 2.31 -1.68
N PHE A 173 7.41 1.63 -0.83
CA PHE A 173 6.88 2.15 0.43
C PHE A 173 8.01 2.66 1.32
N SER A 174 9.05 1.84 1.52
CA SER A 174 10.23 2.23 2.32
C SER A 174 11.12 3.29 1.67
N ARG A 175 11.00 3.51 0.35
CA ARG A 175 11.73 4.60 -0.34
C ARG A 175 11.06 5.95 -0.18
N HIS A 176 9.77 5.90 0.12
CA HIS A 176 8.89 7.02 0.37
C HIS A 176 8.70 7.29 1.87
N SER A 177 9.11 6.36 2.74
CA SER A 177 9.33 6.65 4.16
C SER A 177 10.57 7.52 4.34
N SER A 178 10.55 8.37 5.37
CA SER A 178 11.37 9.58 5.59
C SER A 178 12.90 9.41 5.59
N ASN A 179 13.45 8.24 5.27
CA ASN A 179 14.87 7.93 5.34
C ASN A 179 15.47 7.38 4.01
N GLY A 180 14.70 7.22 2.93
CA GLY A 180 15.14 6.46 1.75
C GLY A 180 15.84 7.26 0.63
N TRP A 181 15.44 8.51 0.41
CA TRP A 181 15.99 9.42 -0.60
C TRP A 181 15.91 10.81 0.04
N GLY A 182 17.04 11.52 0.19
CA GLY A 182 17.20 12.73 1.01
C GLY A 182 16.39 13.97 0.60
N TYR A 183 15.10 13.80 0.36
CA TYR A 183 14.09 14.84 0.35
C TYR A 183 13.52 14.94 1.77
N ASN A 184 13.44 16.16 2.29
CA ASN A 184 12.67 16.49 3.48
C ASN A 184 11.17 16.30 3.17
N THR A 185 10.70 15.07 2.95
CA THR A 185 9.27 14.73 2.89
C THR A 185 8.77 14.57 4.31
N GLU A 186 8.68 15.68 5.03
CA GLU A 186 7.91 15.75 6.26
C GLU A 186 6.44 15.48 5.86
N LYS A 187 5.95 14.26 6.13
CA LYS A 187 4.56 13.79 5.98
C LYS A 187 4.05 13.55 4.56
N MET A 188 4.60 12.52 3.88
CA MET A 188 3.84 11.88 2.82
C MET A 188 3.12 10.68 3.40
N GLU A 189 1.81 10.60 3.19
CA GLU A 189 0.99 9.54 3.76
C GLU A 189 1.26 8.22 3.04
N LEU A 190 1.58 7.18 3.81
CA LEU A 190 1.93 5.86 3.30
C LEU A 190 0.86 4.86 3.73
N ASP A 191 0.36 4.07 2.79
CA ASP A 191 -0.68 3.09 3.07
C ASP A 191 -0.59 1.87 2.12
N TYR A 192 -1.31 0.80 2.43
CA TYR A 192 -1.59 -0.27 1.49
C TYR A 192 -2.96 -0.87 1.78
N CYS A 193 -3.68 -1.24 0.72
CA CYS A 193 -5.06 -1.71 0.90
C CYS A 193 -5.08 -3.17 1.37
N TYR A 194 -5.21 -3.38 2.68
CA TYR A 194 -5.31 -4.70 3.30
C TYR A 194 -6.42 -5.57 2.67
N GLU A 195 -7.60 -4.99 2.43
CA GLU A 195 -8.74 -5.68 1.84
C GLU A 195 -8.46 -6.11 0.40
N SER A 196 -7.72 -5.29 -0.36
CA SER A 196 -7.33 -5.62 -1.73
C SER A 196 -6.46 -6.87 -1.78
N ILE A 197 -5.62 -7.11 -0.77
CA ILE A 197 -4.81 -8.32 -0.66
C ILE A 197 -5.73 -9.54 -0.53
N ALA A 198 -6.69 -9.50 0.40
CA ALA A 198 -7.62 -10.62 0.63
C ALA A 198 -8.38 -10.99 -0.65
N VAL A 199 -8.77 -10.00 -1.45
CA VAL A 199 -9.40 -10.21 -2.76
C VAL A 199 -8.43 -10.79 -3.77
N ALA A 200 -7.22 -10.21 -3.88
CA ALA A 200 -6.21 -10.59 -4.86
C ALA A 200 -5.71 -12.02 -4.67
N VAL A 201 -5.46 -12.44 -3.43
CA VAL A 201 -4.93 -13.79 -3.15
C VAL A 201 -5.98 -14.89 -3.29
N LYS A 202 -7.28 -14.58 -3.19
CA LYS A 202 -8.36 -15.59 -3.21
C LYS A 202 -8.30 -16.45 -4.47
N ASN A 203 -8.37 -17.76 -4.32
CA ASN A 203 -8.26 -18.76 -5.42
C ASN A 203 -6.90 -18.75 -6.16
N THR A 204 -5.86 -18.15 -5.57
CA THR A 204 -4.48 -18.28 -6.05
C THR A 204 -3.66 -19.11 -5.06
N PRO A 205 -2.48 -19.63 -5.44
CA PRO A 205 -1.57 -20.26 -4.49
C PRO A 205 -1.17 -19.36 -3.30
N PHE A 206 -1.29 -18.05 -3.45
CA PHE A 206 -0.97 -17.07 -2.40
C PHE A 206 -2.01 -17.03 -1.27
N GLN A 207 -3.21 -17.59 -1.44
CA GLN A 207 -4.20 -17.65 -0.37
C GLN A 207 -3.73 -18.46 0.85
N TYR A 208 -2.77 -19.36 0.66
CA TYR A 208 -2.22 -20.20 1.71
C TYR A 208 -0.97 -19.62 2.37
N SER A 209 -0.52 -18.45 1.92
CA SER A 209 0.76 -17.86 2.33
C SER A 209 0.83 -17.42 3.78
N THR A 210 -0.30 -17.35 4.50
CA THR A 210 -0.43 -16.79 5.85
C THR A 210 0.04 -15.33 5.93
N TRP A 211 -0.17 -14.56 4.86
CA TRP A 211 0.25 -13.16 4.75
C TRP A 211 -0.27 -12.27 5.89
N GLN A 212 -1.43 -12.61 6.47
CA GLN A 212 -2.03 -11.87 7.58
C GLN A 212 -1.17 -11.88 8.86
N ASP A 213 -0.33 -12.89 9.05
CA ASP A 213 0.57 -12.96 10.21
C ASP A 213 1.76 -11.99 10.08
N TYR A 214 1.93 -11.39 8.89
CA TYR A 214 3.06 -10.53 8.53
C TYR A 214 2.65 -9.13 8.07
N SER A 215 1.35 -8.85 8.00
CA SER A 215 0.83 -7.51 7.74
C SER A 215 1.00 -6.63 8.99
N GLY A 216 1.49 -5.41 8.79
CA GLY A 216 1.56 -4.38 9.81
C GLY A 216 1.56 -3.00 9.16
N ASP A 217 1.51 -1.93 9.95
CA ASP A 217 1.35 -0.56 9.44
C ASP A 217 2.65 0.05 8.88
N ASP A 218 3.81 -0.56 9.19
CA ASP A 218 5.14 -0.02 8.90
C ASP A 218 5.73 -0.44 7.53
N ASP A 219 5.09 -1.36 6.81
CA ASP A 219 5.55 -1.81 5.47
C ASP A 219 4.37 -2.27 4.62
N ASP A 220 4.58 -2.28 3.30
CA ASP A 220 3.66 -2.96 2.39
C ASP A 220 3.95 -4.48 2.33
N MET A 221 3.14 -5.21 1.58
CA MET A 221 3.29 -6.67 1.43
C MET A 221 4.08 -7.10 0.19
N VAL A 222 4.72 -6.17 -0.54
CA VAL A 222 5.49 -6.48 -1.77
C VAL A 222 6.64 -7.42 -1.45
N ARG A 223 7.40 -7.13 -0.38
CA ARG A 223 8.53 -7.98 0.06
C ARG A 223 8.06 -9.37 0.46
N PHE A 224 6.94 -9.44 1.17
CA PHE A 224 6.35 -10.70 1.60
C PHE A 224 5.96 -11.57 0.40
N PHE A 225 5.21 -11.01 -0.55
CA PHE A 225 4.76 -11.77 -1.72
C PHE A 225 5.93 -12.18 -2.62
N ASP A 226 6.94 -11.33 -2.80
CA ASP A 226 8.15 -11.73 -3.52
C ASP A 226 8.89 -12.89 -2.83
N LEU A 227 8.97 -12.86 -1.49
CA LEU A 227 9.60 -13.91 -0.73
C LEU A 227 8.82 -15.23 -0.82
N TYR A 228 7.49 -15.17 -0.69
CA TYR A 228 6.62 -16.34 -0.79
C TYR A 228 6.65 -16.97 -2.18
N SER A 229 6.65 -16.16 -3.25
CA SER A 229 6.82 -16.62 -4.64
C SER A 229 8.06 -17.51 -4.79
N LYS A 230 9.16 -17.17 -4.09
CA LYS A 230 10.44 -17.90 -4.14
C LYS A 230 10.50 -19.08 -3.17
N TYR A 231 9.85 -18.96 -2.02
CA TYR A 231 9.94 -19.91 -0.91
C TYR A 231 8.56 -20.26 -0.34
N PRO A 232 7.81 -21.15 -1.01
CA PRO A 232 6.48 -21.56 -0.55
C PRO A 232 6.49 -22.29 0.80
N CYS A 233 7.67 -22.72 1.26
CA CYS A 233 7.84 -23.31 2.58
C CYS A 233 7.46 -22.38 3.74
N ILE A 234 7.34 -21.07 3.48
CA ILE A 234 6.82 -20.08 4.43
C ILE A 234 5.49 -20.54 5.01
N GLU A 235 4.57 -21.04 4.18
CA GLU A 235 3.27 -21.56 4.66
C GLU A 235 3.44 -22.56 5.81
N TYR A 236 4.34 -23.54 5.65
CA TYR A 236 4.56 -24.55 6.67
C TYR A 236 5.23 -23.96 7.92
N LEU A 237 6.20 -23.06 7.75
CA LEU A 237 6.92 -22.45 8.86
C LEU A 237 5.98 -21.62 9.73
N SER A 238 5.15 -20.78 9.12
CA SER A 238 4.16 -19.96 9.83
C SER A 238 3.17 -20.85 10.59
N LYS A 239 2.61 -21.88 9.92
CA LYS A 239 1.65 -22.82 10.53
C LYS A 239 2.26 -23.67 11.65
N LEU A 240 3.57 -23.86 11.67
CA LEU A 240 4.30 -24.55 12.74
C LEU A 240 4.80 -23.60 13.84
N GLY A 241 4.37 -22.33 13.83
CA GLY A 241 4.78 -21.34 14.83
C GLY A 241 6.24 -20.91 14.71
N MET A 242 6.89 -21.16 13.56
CA MET A 242 8.25 -20.73 13.26
C MET A 242 8.25 -19.39 12.50
N GLY A 243 7.27 -18.53 12.78
CA GLY A 243 7.07 -17.27 12.07
C GLY A 243 8.26 -16.32 12.19
N ASP A 244 8.98 -16.36 13.32
CA ASP A 244 10.18 -15.53 13.55
C ASP A 244 11.29 -15.77 12.53
N LEU A 245 11.43 -16.98 11.99
CA LEU A 245 12.39 -17.28 10.92
C LEU A 245 12.02 -16.57 9.61
N VAL A 246 10.73 -16.46 9.34
CA VAL A 246 10.19 -15.74 8.17
C VAL A 246 10.40 -14.25 8.37
N THR A 247 10.04 -13.71 9.54
CA THR A 247 10.26 -12.30 9.89
C THR A 247 11.73 -11.92 9.79
N ALA A 248 12.64 -12.72 10.35
CA ALA A 248 14.08 -12.51 10.25
C ALA A 248 14.54 -12.45 8.77
N LYS A 249 14.00 -13.31 7.91
CA LYS A 249 14.32 -13.28 6.47
C LYS A 249 13.75 -12.05 5.77
N LEU A 250 12.53 -11.62 6.12
CA LEU A 250 11.89 -10.43 5.56
C LEU A 250 12.66 -9.16 5.91
N THR A 251 13.13 -9.04 7.16
CA THR A 251 13.90 -7.88 7.65
C THR A 251 15.38 -7.93 7.29
N GLY A 252 15.86 -9.03 6.69
CA GLY A 252 17.25 -9.20 6.25
C GLY A 252 18.21 -9.67 7.34
N HIS A 253 17.71 -10.13 8.49
CA HIS A 253 18.53 -10.79 9.49
C HIS A 253 19.04 -12.16 9.02
N TYR A 254 20.19 -12.56 9.57
CA TYR A 254 20.78 -13.86 9.27
C TYR A 254 19.94 -14.99 9.87
N THR A 255 19.50 -15.92 9.03
CA THR A 255 18.85 -17.16 9.49
C THR A 255 19.86 -18.29 9.71
N TYR A 256 21.17 -17.99 9.69
CA TYR A 256 22.32 -18.89 9.93
C TYR A 256 22.25 -20.28 9.28
N GLY A 257 21.57 -20.42 8.14
CA GLY A 257 21.34 -21.71 7.49
C GLY A 257 20.54 -22.71 8.33
N ALA A 258 19.81 -22.24 9.36
CA ALA A 258 19.01 -23.06 10.28
C ALA A 258 18.01 -23.95 9.54
N ILE A 259 17.52 -23.50 8.39
CA ILE A 259 16.62 -24.25 7.51
C ILE A 259 17.07 -24.21 6.05
N ASN A 260 16.59 -25.16 5.26
CA ASN A 260 16.71 -25.15 3.81
C ASN A 260 15.47 -24.50 3.17
N TRP A 261 15.56 -23.20 2.87
CA TRP A 261 14.51 -22.42 2.21
C TRP A 261 14.06 -23.01 0.85
N ARG A 262 14.91 -23.77 0.15
CA ARG A 262 14.57 -24.40 -1.14
C ARG A 262 14.03 -25.82 -1.00
N GLY A 263 13.78 -26.28 0.24
CA GLY A 263 13.21 -27.59 0.50
C GLY A 263 11.78 -27.70 -0.05
N LYS A 264 11.50 -28.77 -0.81
CA LYS A 264 10.16 -29.02 -1.37
C LYS A 264 9.21 -29.76 -0.42
N THR A 265 9.73 -30.26 0.70
CA THR A 265 8.96 -30.97 1.74
C THR A 265 9.39 -30.46 3.10
N LEU A 266 8.50 -30.57 4.10
CA LEU A 266 8.77 -30.11 5.46
C LEU A 266 10.07 -30.70 6.04
N GLN A 267 10.29 -32.01 5.85
CA GLN A 267 11.51 -32.69 6.29
C GLN A 267 12.77 -32.12 5.65
N LYS A 268 12.70 -31.81 4.35
CA LYS A 268 13.82 -31.19 3.63
C LYS A 268 14.06 -29.76 4.07
N VAL A 269 13.02 -29.00 4.38
CA VAL A 269 13.11 -27.62 4.89
C VAL A 269 13.77 -27.62 6.26
N LEU A 270 13.26 -28.43 7.19
CA LEU A 270 13.77 -28.51 8.56
C LEU A 270 15.07 -29.33 8.69
N ARG A 271 15.51 -29.98 7.60
CA ARG A 271 16.70 -30.86 7.55
C ARG A 271 16.66 -32.02 8.57
N VAL A 272 15.46 -32.51 8.85
CA VAL A 272 15.21 -33.57 9.84
C VAL A 272 14.24 -34.60 9.30
N SER A 273 14.44 -35.86 9.71
CA SER A 273 13.52 -36.96 9.44
C SER A 273 12.44 -36.99 10.51
N LEU A 274 11.43 -36.11 10.40
CA LEU A 274 10.29 -36.09 11.32
C LEU A 274 9.19 -37.07 10.86
N THR A 275 8.69 -37.86 11.80
CA THR A 275 7.46 -38.66 11.66
C THR A 275 6.22 -37.76 11.73
N LYS A 276 5.08 -38.23 11.19
CA LYS A 276 3.81 -37.47 11.24
C LYS A 276 3.38 -37.12 12.67
N GLN A 277 3.64 -38.00 13.64
CA GLN A 277 3.31 -37.76 15.05
C GLN A 277 4.13 -36.63 15.68
N GLU A 278 5.39 -36.49 15.29
CA GLU A 278 6.27 -35.42 15.80
C GLU A 278 5.87 -34.05 15.23
N VAL A 279 5.48 -33.99 13.94
CA VAL A 279 4.95 -32.75 13.34
C VAL A 279 3.67 -32.31 14.06
N GLN A 280 2.79 -33.24 14.41
CA GLN A 280 1.56 -32.94 15.13
C GLN A 280 1.82 -32.48 16.58
N ARG A 281 2.87 -32.99 17.24
CA ARG A 281 3.29 -32.48 18.55
C ARG A 281 3.84 -31.05 18.47
N LEU A 282 4.60 -30.72 17.43
CA LEU A 282 5.13 -29.37 17.23
C LEU A 282 4.00 -28.35 17.04
N SER A 283 2.99 -28.65 16.22
CA SER A 283 1.84 -27.75 16.04
C SER A 283 1.02 -27.59 17.33
N LEU A 284 0.88 -28.64 18.14
CA LEU A 284 0.17 -28.58 19.44
C LEU A 284 0.90 -27.75 20.49
N CYS A 285 2.24 -27.69 20.48
CA CYS A 285 3.00 -26.82 21.37
C CYS A 285 2.78 -25.33 21.09
N VAL A 286 2.55 -24.96 19.82
CA VAL A 286 2.27 -23.57 19.41
C VAL A 286 0.93 -23.09 19.97
N TYR A 287 -0.11 -23.94 19.98
CA TYR A 287 -1.42 -23.59 20.56
C TYR A 287 -1.40 -23.39 22.08
N ARG A 288 -0.35 -23.85 22.79
CA ARG A 288 -0.18 -23.58 24.23
C ARG A 288 0.56 -22.27 24.54
N LEU A 289 1.19 -21.66 23.54
CA LEU A 289 2.02 -20.45 23.72
C LEU A 289 1.41 -19.19 23.11
N ARG A 290 0.30 -19.28 22.36
CA ARG A 290 -0.49 -18.10 22.01
C ARG A 290 -1.26 -17.65 23.25
N PRO A 291 -1.02 -16.46 23.82
CA PRO A 291 -1.93 -15.91 24.81
C PRO A 291 -3.30 -15.78 24.15
N CYS A 292 -4.33 -16.24 24.84
CA CYS A 292 -5.69 -15.88 24.47
C CYS A 292 -5.78 -14.35 24.57
N PHE A 293 -5.88 -13.68 23.42
CA PHE A 293 -6.31 -12.30 23.30
C PHE A 293 -7.62 -12.29 22.55
#